data_AF-A0A1Y4NP36-F1
#
_entry.id   AF-A0A1Y4NP36-F1
#
_cell.length_a   1.000
_cell.length_b   1.000
_cell.length_c   1.000
_cell.angle_alpha   90.00
_cell.angle_beta   90.00
_cell.angle_gamma   90.00
#
_symmetry.space_group_name_H-M   'P 1'
#
loop_
_entity.id
_entity.type
_entity.pdbx_description
1 polymer ?
#
loop_
_entity_poly.entity_id
_entity_poly.type
_entity_poly.pdbx_seq_one_letter_code
_entity_poly.pdbx_strand_id
1 'polypeptide(L)'
;MKVSIKDSLQKLKEQFATRSTRAGSYSFFVTVIVLAILVTVNFALSFFPDSYTQKDLTANQLYSLSSQSKVLLGTLEDDITIYWIVTTGNEDEYLERLLHNYEDYSSHVTVEQVDPDLNPDFTNSYTSETIYNNSLIVECGDRYRYISYEDVYETSGYSYYSSYTNDSKFAGESLITSAISYCTTEELPVIHILEGHGEAAMTSSFEEALERDNIETETLSLLSYESVPEEVECILINAPSTDISETERDMLTAFLDNGGRVLIISGTAEGDELTNLNSVMEYYGISVKEGVVIEENMENYVFGSPVLLMPEMNSSDITNPLIEDNYHVIVPVAKALDVSGAADDVDVTSLLESSEDSFIKEEGYGITTYEKEAGDTEGPLTLAALVTKDLDDDRQMQLVWIASSEMLSDVYNSYSSDANEDFVLNALEMMSEKDNSISVRSKSLSYEYLTISTSDATYIQVLTMVLIPAAYLIVGIVVVVRRKRR
;
A
#
# COMPACT_ATOMS: atom_id res chain seq x y z
N MET A 1 -33.37 40.58 -62.36
CA MET A 1 -34.03 39.72 -61.36
C MET A 1 -33.52 40.16 -59.98
N LYS A 2 -34.16 41.17 -59.36
CA LYS A 2 -33.81 41.64 -58.01
C LYS A 2 -34.61 40.78 -57.03
N VAL A 3 -33.97 39.79 -56.41
CA VAL A 3 -34.54 39.16 -55.22
C VAL A 3 -34.49 40.22 -54.11
N SER A 4 -35.64 40.57 -53.57
CA SER A 4 -35.76 41.59 -52.53
C SER A 4 -35.09 41.07 -51.25
N ILE A 5 -34.32 41.90 -50.55
CA ILE A 5 -33.75 41.58 -49.22
C ILE A 5 -34.85 41.13 -48.24
N LYS A 6 -36.10 41.58 -48.45
CA LYS A 6 -37.28 41.08 -47.73
C LYS A 6 -37.54 39.59 -47.95
N ASP A 7 -37.36 39.06 -49.16
CA ASP A 7 -37.57 37.64 -49.46
C ASP A 7 -36.48 36.77 -48.82
N SER A 8 -35.24 37.27 -48.74
CA SER A 8 -34.13 36.61 -48.04
C SER A 8 -34.34 36.58 -46.52
N LEU A 9 -34.79 37.68 -45.93
CA LEU A 9 -35.13 37.77 -44.50
C LEU A 9 -36.37 36.93 -44.17
N GLN A 10 -37.34 36.84 -45.07
CA GLN A 10 -38.54 36.01 -44.90
C GLN A 10 -38.19 34.51 -45.00
N LYS A 11 -37.31 34.13 -45.94
CA LYS A 11 -36.78 32.75 -46.02
C LYS A 11 -35.94 32.35 -44.80
N LEU A 12 -35.14 33.26 -44.25
CA LEU A 12 -34.44 33.05 -42.98
C LEU A 12 -35.45 32.84 -41.83
N LYS A 13 -36.48 33.69 -41.75
CA LYS A 13 -37.53 33.58 -40.73
C LYS A 13 -38.33 32.26 -40.85
N GLU A 14 -38.55 31.78 -42.07
CA GLU A 14 -39.19 30.49 -42.36
C GLU A 14 -38.28 29.29 -42.08
N GLN A 15 -36.98 29.38 -42.35
CA GLN A 15 -35.98 28.36 -41.97
C GLN A 15 -35.87 28.23 -40.44
N PHE A 16 -35.94 29.34 -39.70
CA PHE A 16 -36.00 29.38 -38.23
C PHE A 16 -37.41 29.09 -37.65
N ALA A 17 -38.43 28.86 -38.48
CA ALA A 17 -39.80 28.56 -38.07
C ALA A 17 -40.15 27.06 -38.13
N THR A 18 -39.18 26.18 -38.36
CA THR A 18 -39.39 24.73 -38.33
C THR A 18 -39.28 24.17 -36.90
N ARG A 19 -40.04 23.11 -36.60
CA ARG A 19 -40.06 22.49 -35.25
C ARG A 19 -38.66 22.02 -34.79
N SER A 20 -37.74 21.72 -35.71
CA SER A 20 -36.36 21.31 -35.43
C SER A 20 -35.45 22.46 -34.97
N THR A 21 -35.65 23.69 -35.46
CA THR A 21 -34.88 24.86 -35.02
C THR A 21 -35.31 25.38 -33.65
N ARG A 22 -36.59 25.22 -33.26
CA ARG A 22 -37.09 25.58 -31.92
C ARG A 22 -36.52 24.69 -30.80
N ALA A 23 -36.28 23.40 -31.07
CA ALA A 23 -35.67 22.50 -30.09
C ALA A 23 -34.15 22.73 -29.96
N GLY A 24 -33.47 23.04 -31.07
CA GLY A 24 -32.05 23.39 -31.08
C GLY A 24 -31.76 24.72 -30.39
N SER A 25 -32.60 25.74 -30.59
CA SER A 25 -32.44 27.04 -29.91
C SER A 25 -32.70 26.97 -28.41
N TYR A 26 -33.66 26.13 -27.98
CA TYR A 26 -33.93 25.91 -26.55
C TYR A 26 -32.74 25.22 -25.86
N SER A 27 -32.19 24.19 -26.49
CA SER A 27 -31.01 23.47 -25.95
C SER A 27 -29.80 24.38 -25.86
N PHE A 28 -29.52 25.18 -26.90
CA PHE A 28 -28.46 26.18 -26.87
C PHE A 28 -28.63 27.20 -25.73
N PHE A 29 -29.85 27.69 -25.51
CA PHE A 29 -30.14 28.68 -24.46
C PHE A 29 -29.98 28.09 -23.06
N VAL A 30 -30.43 26.85 -22.85
CA VAL A 30 -30.25 26.12 -21.58
C VAL A 30 -28.77 25.88 -21.32
N THR A 31 -27.99 25.45 -22.31
CA THR A 31 -26.53 25.25 -22.16
C THR A 31 -25.82 26.55 -21.76
N VAL A 32 -26.16 27.67 -22.40
CA VAL A 32 -25.58 28.99 -22.07
C VAL A 32 -25.92 29.43 -20.64
N ILE A 33 -27.17 29.21 -20.21
CA ILE A 33 -27.59 29.52 -18.83
C ILE A 33 -26.85 28.65 -17.82
N VAL A 34 -26.72 27.35 -18.08
CA VAL A 34 -25.99 26.43 -17.19
C VAL A 34 -24.52 26.84 -17.07
N LEU A 35 -23.86 27.17 -18.19
CA LEU A 35 -22.47 27.67 -18.17
C LEU A 35 -22.34 28.98 -17.39
N ALA A 36 -23.28 29.91 -17.56
CA ALA A 36 -23.26 31.18 -16.82
C ALA A 36 -23.44 30.97 -15.30
N ILE A 37 -24.32 30.05 -14.90
CA ILE A 37 -24.49 29.65 -13.49
C ILE A 37 -23.20 29.03 -12.97
N LEU A 38 -22.58 28.10 -13.70
CA LEU A 38 -21.33 27.45 -13.31
C LEU A 38 -20.20 28.45 -13.11
N VAL A 39 -20.03 29.41 -14.03
CA VAL A 39 -19.01 30.47 -13.91
C VAL A 39 -19.29 31.36 -12.69
N THR A 40 -20.55 31.73 -12.45
CA THR A 40 -20.92 32.59 -11.32
C THR A 40 -20.73 31.89 -9.98
N VAL A 41 -21.07 30.60 -9.89
CA VAL A 41 -20.84 29.79 -8.70
C VAL A 41 -19.35 29.61 -8.47
N ASN A 42 -18.58 29.27 -9.50
CA ASN A 42 -17.12 29.12 -9.41
C ASN A 42 -16.44 30.43 -8.95
N PHE A 43 -16.86 31.57 -9.50
CA PHE A 43 -16.38 32.89 -9.06
C PHE A 43 -16.84 33.27 -7.65
N ALA A 44 -18.02 32.85 -7.21
CA ALA A 44 -18.47 33.10 -5.84
C ALA A 44 -17.71 32.25 -4.82
N LEU A 45 -17.34 31.02 -5.19
CA LEU A 45 -16.55 30.11 -4.36
C LEU A 45 -15.11 30.63 -4.14
N SER A 46 -14.56 31.46 -5.04
CA SER A 46 -13.23 32.06 -4.86
C SER A 46 -13.16 33.18 -3.81
N PHE A 47 -14.27 33.51 -3.14
CA PHE A 47 -14.30 34.52 -2.06
C PHE A 47 -14.45 33.91 -0.65
N PHE A 48 -14.53 32.59 -0.54
CA PHE A 48 -14.59 31.90 0.75
C PHE A 48 -13.18 31.46 1.20
N PRO A 49 -12.92 31.32 2.52
CA PRO A 49 -11.67 30.76 3.03
C PRO A 49 -11.46 29.33 2.55
N ASP A 50 -10.23 28.98 2.18
CA ASP A 50 -9.89 27.67 1.60
C ASP A 50 -10.35 26.49 2.46
N SER A 51 -10.35 26.64 3.80
CA SER A 51 -10.83 25.60 4.73
C SER A 51 -12.31 25.22 4.61
N TYR A 52 -13.15 26.04 3.95
CA TYR A 52 -14.59 25.77 3.77
C TYR A 52 -14.98 25.49 2.31
N THR A 53 -14.16 25.92 1.35
CA THR A 53 -14.43 25.77 -0.10
C THR A 53 -13.58 24.72 -0.80
N GLN A 54 -12.41 24.40 -0.26
CA GLN A 54 -11.66 23.21 -0.61
C GLN A 54 -11.94 22.14 0.44
N LYS A 55 -13.06 21.41 0.26
CA LYS A 55 -13.01 20.03 0.72
C LYS A 55 -12.11 19.31 -0.25
N ASP A 56 -11.02 18.75 0.25
CA ASP A 56 -10.16 17.93 -0.57
C ASP A 56 -10.98 16.71 -1.05
N LEU A 57 -11.35 16.75 -2.32
CA LEU A 57 -12.07 15.68 -3.01
C LEU A 57 -11.09 14.85 -3.85
N THR A 58 -9.78 15.11 -3.72
CA THR A 58 -8.76 14.22 -4.29
C THR A 58 -8.65 12.99 -3.40
N ALA A 59 -8.38 11.83 -4.01
CA ALA A 59 -8.27 10.56 -3.29
C ALA A 59 -7.20 10.61 -2.17
N ASN A 60 -6.16 11.44 -2.35
CA ASN A 60 -4.96 11.42 -1.51
C ASN A 60 -4.92 12.48 -0.41
N GLN A 61 -5.96 13.29 -0.22
CA GLN A 61 -5.97 14.39 0.76
C GLN A 61 -4.69 15.27 0.73
N LEU A 62 -4.15 15.55 -0.47
CA LEU A 62 -2.83 16.21 -0.72
C LEU A 62 -2.64 17.58 -0.05
N TYR A 63 -3.67 18.10 0.60
CA TYR A 63 -3.69 19.41 1.23
C TYR A 63 -3.76 19.33 2.77
N SER A 64 -3.77 18.14 3.36
CA SER A 64 -3.79 17.94 4.82
C SER A 64 -2.90 16.79 5.24
N LEU A 65 -2.17 16.96 6.35
CA LEU A 65 -1.37 15.88 6.94
C LEU A 65 -2.24 14.66 7.28
N SER A 66 -1.70 13.47 7.06
CA SER A 66 -2.27 12.20 7.50
C SER A 66 -2.47 12.15 9.01
N SER A 67 -3.32 11.23 9.49
CA SER A 67 -3.57 11.06 10.92
C SER A 67 -2.30 10.66 11.67
N GLN A 68 -1.41 9.91 11.04
CA GLN A 68 -0.16 9.39 11.58
C GLN A 68 0.88 10.49 11.73
N SER A 69 1.12 11.28 10.69
CA SER A 69 1.97 12.47 10.77
C SER A 69 1.50 13.40 11.90
N LYS A 70 0.18 13.57 12.06
CA LYS A 70 -0.39 14.35 13.18
C LYS A 70 -0.14 13.72 14.56
N VAL A 71 -0.20 12.40 14.69
CA VAL A 71 0.15 11.71 15.94
C VAL A 71 1.61 11.95 16.30
N LEU A 72 2.53 11.71 15.35
CA LEU A 72 3.97 11.97 15.55
C LEU A 72 4.22 13.40 16.00
N LEU A 73 3.69 14.36 15.25
CA LEU A 73 3.87 15.80 15.52
C LEU A 73 3.25 16.22 16.85
N GLY A 74 2.18 15.55 17.28
CA GLY A 74 1.52 15.79 18.56
C GLY A 74 2.27 15.21 19.76
N THR A 75 3.20 14.28 19.55
CA THR A 75 4.02 13.64 20.59
C THR A 75 5.46 14.16 20.64
N LEU A 76 5.84 15.09 19.75
CA LEU A 76 7.18 15.69 19.74
C LEU A 76 7.48 16.44 21.04
N GLU A 77 8.62 16.11 21.66
CA GLU A 77 9.20 16.87 22.78
C GLU A 77 10.43 17.68 22.35
N ASP A 78 11.14 17.21 21.31
CA ASP A 78 12.34 17.85 20.77
C ASP A 78 12.01 18.85 19.65
N ASP A 79 12.83 19.92 19.58
CA ASP A 79 12.72 20.93 18.52
C ASP A 79 13.39 20.44 17.23
N ILE A 80 12.65 20.50 16.13
CA ILE A 80 13.05 20.03 14.80
C ILE A 80 13.15 21.22 13.85
N THR A 81 14.27 21.29 13.13
CA THR A 81 14.45 22.26 12.04
C THR A 81 14.45 21.55 10.70
N ILE A 82 13.55 21.95 9.81
CA ILE A 82 13.50 21.48 8.43
C ILE A 82 14.10 22.57 7.54
N TYR A 83 15.32 22.36 7.07
CA TYR A 83 15.95 23.24 6.09
C TYR A 83 15.46 22.89 4.68
N TRP A 84 14.71 23.81 4.07
CA TRP A 84 14.25 23.71 2.70
C TRP A 84 15.29 24.32 1.76
N ILE A 85 16.01 23.45 1.05
CA ILE A 85 17.16 23.85 0.23
C ILE A 85 16.67 24.29 -1.14
N VAL A 86 16.49 25.59 -1.32
CA VAL A 86 15.94 26.13 -2.57
C VAL A 86 16.38 27.58 -2.80
N THR A 87 16.71 27.88 -4.05
CA THR A 87 16.97 29.24 -4.54
C THR A 87 15.67 29.98 -4.84
N THR A 88 15.61 31.27 -4.50
CA THR A 88 14.38 32.06 -4.71
C THR A 88 13.93 32.05 -6.18
N GLY A 89 12.67 31.68 -6.41
CA GLY A 89 12.04 31.56 -7.73
C GLY A 89 12.02 30.14 -8.30
N ASN A 90 12.56 29.14 -7.59
CA ASN A 90 12.54 27.72 -7.97
C ASN A 90 11.75 26.85 -6.96
N GLU A 91 10.97 27.48 -6.08
CA GLU A 91 10.14 26.80 -5.08
C GLU A 91 9.10 25.87 -5.70
N ASP A 92 8.97 24.68 -5.12
CA ASP A 92 7.86 23.77 -5.38
C ASP A 92 6.64 24.16 -4.50
N GLU A 93 5.55 24.59 -5.13
CA GLU A 93 4.34 25.07 -4.43
C GLU A 93 3.67 23.99 -3.55
N TYR A 94 3.77 22.72 -3.93
CA TYR A 94 3.19 21.62 -3.15
C TYR A 94 4.04 21.33 -1.92
N LEU A 95 5.35 21.27 -2.09
CA LEU A 95 6.29 21.06 -0.99
C LEU A 95 6.26 22.23 0.00
N GLU A 96 6.23 23.47 -0.48
CA GLU A 96 6.09 24.66 0.36
C GLU A 96 4.86 24.57 1.26
N ARG A 97 3.70 24.22 0.69
CA ARG A 97 2.47 24.07 1.47
C ARG A 97 2.56 22.91 2.46
N LEU A 98 3.16 21.79 2.05
CA LEU A 98 3.35 20.65 2.95
C LEU A 98 4.21 21.05 4.15
N LEU A 99 5.35 21.70 3.93
CA LEU A 99 6.24 22.17 4.98
C LEU A 99 5.53 23.16 5.93
N HIS A 100 4.74 24.09 5.40
CA HIS A 100 3.92 24.97 6.23
C HIS A 100 2.87 24.22 7.05
N ASN A 101 2.28 23.14 6.51
CA ASN A 101 1.35 22.33 7.29
C ASN A 101 2.04 21.65 8.49
N TYR A 102 3.31 21.23 8.35
CA TYR A 102 4.10 20.69 9.47
C TYR A 102 4.38 21.76 10.53
N GLU A 103 4.88 22.93 10.11
CA GLU A 103 5.17 24.08 10.99
C GLU A 103 3.92 24.60 11.71
N ASP A 104 2.78 24.69 11.01
CA ASP A 104 1.51 25.14 11.59
C ASP A 104 0.93 24.12 12.59
N TYR A 105 1.20 22.83 12.41
CA TYR A 105 0.61 21.77 13.24
C TYR A 105 1.33 21.61 14.58
N SER A 106 2.66 21.73 14.61
CA SER A 106 3.47 21.59 15.83
C SER A 106 4.40 22.76 16.05
N SER A 107 4.37 23.33 17.26
CA SER A 107 5.28 24.41 17.66
C SER A 107 6.74 23.97 17.80
N HIS A 108 7.01 22.67 17.76
CA HIS A 108 8.36 22.10 17.79
C HIS A 108 8.99 22.02 16.40
N VAL A 109 8.23 22.24 15.31
CA VAL A 109 8.77 22.21 13.96
C VAL A 109 8.99 23.64 13.46
N THR A 110 10.19 23.92 12.96
CA THR A 110 10.54 25.18 12.29
C THR A 110 11.01 24.90 10.88
N VAL A 111 10.54 25.67 9.88
CA VAL A 111 10.98 25.54 8.49
C VAL A 111 11.87 26.72 8.11
N GLU A 112 13.08 26.44 7.63
CA GLU A 112 14.04 27.47 7.22
C GLU A 112 14.45 27.30 5.75
N GLN A 113 14.23 28.34 4.93
CA GLN A 113 14.69 28.33 3.54
C GLN A 113 16.19 28.63 3.47
N VAL A 114 16.96 27.75 2.82
CA VAL A 114 18.41 27.91 2.62
C VAL A 114 18.73 27.92 1.14
N ASP A 115 19.32 29.02 0.68
CA ASP A 115 19.81 29.14 -0.70
C ASP A 115 21.16 28.38 -0.84
N PRO A 116 21.22 27.29 -1.64
CA PRO A 116 22.43 26.48 -1.79
C PRO A 116 23.55 27.19 -2.56
N ASP A 117 23.23 28.17 -3.41
CA ASP A 117 24.22 28.95 -4.17
C ASP A 117 24.92 29.98 -3.28
N LEU A 118 24.19 30.52 -2.29
CA LEU A 118 24.71 31.47 -1.32
C LEU A 118 25.39 30.78 -0.12
N ASN A 119 24.97 29.56 0.24
CA ASN A 119 25.46 28.83 1.41
C ASN A 119 25.92 27.39 1.08
N PRO A 120 26.85 27.19 0.13
CA PRO A 120 27.28 25.85 -0.27
C PRO A 120 28.02 25.11 0.85
N ASP A 121 28.72 25.81 1.73
CA ASP A 121 29.44 25.17 2.86
C ASP A 121 28.46 24.59 3.90
N PHE A 122 27.25 25.18 4.02
CA PHE A 122 26.22 24.67 4.92
C PHE A 122 25.71 23.31 4.43
N THR A 123 25.23 23.25 3.18
CA THR A 123 24.64 22.02 2.63
C THR A 123 25.67 20.88 2.49
N ASN A 124 26.91 21.21 2.10
CA ASN A 124 28.01 20.24 2.04
C ASN A 124 28.42 19.67 3.40
N SER A 125 28.02 20.30 4.52
CA SER A 125 28.29 19.76 5.86
C SER A 125 27.34 18.63 6.25
N TYR A 126 26.17 18.54 5.61
CA TYR A 126 25.16 17.51 5.88
C TYR A 126 25.24 16.35 4.89
N THR A 127 25.52 16.60 3.61
CA THR A 127 25.56 15.55 2.59
C THR A 127 26.71 15.72 1.59
N SER A 128 27.21 14.60 1.08
CA SER A 128 28.14 14.56 -0.05
C SER A 128 27.46 14.31 -1.40
N GLU A 129 26.13 14.15 -1.39
CA GLU A 129 25.32 13.91 -2.58
C GLU A 129 25.13 15.17 -3.42
N THR A 130 24.58 14.99 -4.62
CA THR A 130 24.21 16.14 -5.45
C THR A 130 22.97 16.80 -4.86
N ILE A 131 23.08 18.08 -4.54
CA ILE A 131 21.97 18.87 -3.98
C ILE A 131 21.14 19.44 -5.12
N TYR A 132 19.83 19.19 -5.05
CA TYR A 132 18.84 19.75 -5.98
C TYR A 132 18.01 20.83 -5.28
N ASN A 133 17.48 21.80 -6.04
CA ASN A 133 16.46 22.71 -5.50
C ASN A 133 15.27 21.90 -5.00
N ASN A 134 14.71 22.31 -3.86
CA ASN A 134 13.63 21.65 -3.13
C ASN A 134 14.03 20.34 -2.43
N SER A 135 15.33 20.09 -2.25
CA SER A 135 15.79 19.04 -1.31
C SER A 135 15.59 19.52 0.13
N LEU A 136 15.53 18.59 1.09
CA LEU A 136 15.29 18.90 2.49
C LEU A 136 16.41 18.35 3.38
N ILE A 137 16.66 19.03 4.49
CA ILE A 137 17.43 18.49 5.61
C ILE A 137 16.56 18.61 6.85
N VAL A 138 16.25 17.49 7.48
CA VAL A 138 15.53 17.46 8.76
C VAL A 138 16.56 17.25 9.85
N GLU A 139 16.64 18.17 10.82
CA GLU A 139 17.62 18.19 11.90
C GLU A 139 16.95 18.22 13.27
N CYS A 140 17.43 17.38 14.19
CA CYS A 140 17.11 17.40 15.61
C CYS A 140 18.39 17.21 16.43
N GLY A 141 18.87 18.28 17.08
CA GLY A 141 20.11 18.22 17.85
C GLY A 141 21.32 17.81 17.01
N ASP A 142 21.90 16.64 17.31
CA ASP A 142 23.06 16.09 16.59
C ASP A 142 22.68 15.12 15.47
N ARG A 143 21.39 14.79 15.32
CA ARG A 143 20.87 13.87 14.28
C ARG A 143 20.25 14.66 13.14
N TYR A 144 20.47 14.19 11.93
CA TYR A 144 19.83 14.76 10.75
C TYR A 144 19.61 13.70 9.68
N ARG A 145 18.67 13.98 8.77
CA ARG A 145 18.46 13.22 7.53
C ARG A 145 18.32 14.16 6.34
N TYR A 146 19.05 13.87 5.28
CA TYR A 146 18.91 14.54 3.98
C TYR A 146 17.86 13.80 3.15
N ILE A 147 17.00 14.55 2.45
CA ILE A 147 16.00 14.03 1.52
C ILE A 147 16.22 14.71 0.18
N SER A 148 16.55 13.93 -0.85
CA SER A 148 16.73 14.46 -2.21
C SER A 148 15.38 14.85 -2.81
N TYR A 149 15.35 15.94 -3.58
CA TYR A 149 14.15 16.29 -4.36
C TYR A 149 13.75 15.18 -5.35
N GLU A 150 14.70 14.38 -5.84
CA GLU A 150 14.41 13.26 -6.75
C GLU A 150 13.57 12.17 -6.06
N ASP A 151 13.72 11.99 -4.74
CA ASP A 151 12.96 11.02 -3.94
C ASP A 151 11.55 11.55 -3.61
N VAL A 152 11.43 12.88 -3.47
CA VAL A 152 10.14 13.55 -3.24
C VAL A 152 9.19 13.35 -4.42
N TYR A 153 9.72 13.28 -5.65
CA TYR A 153 8.96 13.04 -6.88
C TYR A 153 9.49 11.86 -7.69
N GLU A 154 9.16 10.64 -7.27
CA GLU A 154 9.49 9.42 -7.99
C GLU A 154 8.83 9.42 -9.38
N THR A 155 9.64 9.31 -10.44
CA THR A 155 9.14 9.18 -11.81
C THR A 155 9.22 7.72 -12.25
N SER A 156 8.12 6.97 -12.13
CA SER A 156 8.03 5.60 -12.66
C SER A 156 7.90 5.61 -14.18
N GLY A 157 9.03 5.53 -14.88
CA GLY A 157 9.07 5.64 -16.34
C GLY A 157 9.68 4.43 -17.04
N TYR A 158 8.99 3.29 -17.13
CA TYR A 158 9.24 2.33 -18.23
C TYR A 158 8.05 1.36 -18.47
N SER A 159 7.10 1.75 -19.31
CA SER A 159 6.18 0.81 -19.98
C SER A 159 6.27 1.00 -21.50
N TYR A 160 6.73 -0.04 -22.20
CA TYR A 160 6.97 -0.04 -23.64
C TYR A 160 5.68 -0.15 -24.49
N TYR A 161 4.49 -0.32 -23.87
CA TYR A 161 3.26 -0.67 -24.60
C TYR A 161 1.99 0.15 -24.32
N SER A 162 1.96 1.07 -23.36
CA SER A 162 0.77 1.89 -23.06
C SER A 162 1.03 3.38 -23.28
N SER A 163 0.08 4.06 -23.90
CA SER A 163 0.07 5.52 -24.07
C SER A 163 0.38 6.25 -22.77
N TYR A 164 1.39 7.11 -22.84
CA TYR A 164 1.91 8.02 -21.82
C TYR A 164 0.87 8.61 -20.86
N THR A 165 1.00 8.25 -19.58
CA THR A 165 0.85 9.18 -18.45
C THR A 165 2.17 9.12 -17.68
N ASN A 166 2.97 10.20 -17.75
CA ASN A 166 4.08 10.39 -16.83
C ASN A 166 3.45 10.99 -15.57
N ASP A 167 2.89 10.18 -14.69
CA ASP A 167 2.48 10.70 -13.39
C ASP A 167 3.67 10.55 -12.42
N SER A 168 4.03 11.64 -11.75
CA SER A 168 5.09 11.67 -10.75
C SER A 168 4.47 11.31 -9.40
N LYS A 169 5.08 10.39 -8.68
CA LYS A 169 4.68 9.95 -7.33
C LYS A 169 5.23 10.95 -6.32
N PHE A 170 4.36 11.59 -5.55
CA PHE A 170 4.78 12.52 -4.51
C PHE A 170 4.91 11.81 -3.16
N ALA A 171 6.15 11.67 -2.67
CA ALA A 171 6.48 11.01 -1.40
C ALA A 171 6.90 12.02 -0.31
N GLY A 172 6.63 13.31 -0.50
CA GLY A 172 7.12 14.35 0.41
C GLY A 172 6.66 14.18 1.86
N GLU A 173 5.38 13.86 2.11
CA GLU A 173 4.89 13.71 3.48
C GLU A 173 5.53 12.52 4.18
N SER A 174 5.64 11.37 3.50
CA SER A 174 6.21 10.17 4.10
C SER A 174 7.68 10.35 4.42
N LEU A 175 8.46 10.91 3.50
CA LEU A 175 9.89 11.15 3.70
C LEU A 175 10.15 12.14 4.85
N ILE A 176 9.36 13.21 4.96
CA ILE A 176 9.49 14.18 6.07
C ILE A 176 9.13 13.51 7.41
N THR A 177 8.01 12.81 7.50
CA THR A 177 7.58 12.11 8.72
C THR A 177 8.60 11.05 9.15
N SER A 178 9.10 10.25 8.20
CA SER A 178 10.17 9.27 8.41
C SER A 178 11.43 9.93 8.97
N ALA A 179 11.86 11.04 8.38
CA ALA A 179 13.04 11.78 8.82
C ALA A 179 12.88 12.40 10.21
N ILE A 180 11.68 12.93 10.53
CA ILE A 180 11.35 13.40 11.88
C ILE A 180 11.46 12.25 12.88
N SER A 181 10.79 11.13 12.60
CA SER A 181 10.83 9.93 13.45
C SER A 181 12.26 9.46 13.67
N TYR A 182 13.07 9.36 12.60
CA TYR A 182 14.49 8.99 12.69
C TYR A 182 15.28 9.91 13.62
N CYS A 183 15.03 11.21 13.56
CA CYS A 183 15.76 12.18 14.35
C CYS A 183 15.35 12.15 15.83
N THR A 184 14.15 11.66 16.15
CA THR A 184 13.61 11.57 17.52
C THR A 184 13.72 10.19 18.15
N THR A 185 14.01 9.13 17.38
CA THR A 185 14.13 7.76 17.88
C THR A 185 15.57 7.47 18.31
N GLU A 186 15.84 7.29 19.61
CA GLU A 186 17.19 7.06 20.13
C GLU A 186 17.89 5.83 19.53
N GLU A 187 17.25 4.67 19.60
CA GLU A 187 17.75 3.40 19.07
C GLU A 187 16.75 2.85 18.04
N LEU A 188 17.24 2.56 16.83
CA LEU A 188 16.41 1.99 15.79
C LEU A 188 16.23 0.48 16.02
N PRO A 189 15.04 -0.07 15.74
CA PRO A 189 14.84 -1.50 15.80
C PRO A 189 15.70 -2.22 14.75
N VAL A 190 16.30 -3.35 15.14
CA VAL A 190 17.15 -4.17 14.27
C VAL A 190 16.48 -5.52 14.01
N ILE A 191 16.16 -5.78 12.74
CA ILE A 191 15.61 -7.06 12.28
C ILE A 191 16.73 -7.95 11.75
N HIS A 192 16.85 -9.15 12.28
CA HIS A 192 17.87 -10.10 11.87
C HIS A 192 17.34 -11.03 10.77
N ILE A 193 17.86 -10.89 9.56
CA ILE A 193 17.47 -11.71 8.41
C ILE A 193 18.24 -13.03 8.46
N LEU A 194 17.52 -14.15 8.56
CA LEU A 194 18.13 -15.47 8.57
C LEU A 194 18.81 -15.78 7.22
N GLU A 195 20.03 -16.31 7.27
CA GLU A 195 20.77 -16.79 6.11
C GLU A 195 21.31 -18.21 6.31
N GLY A 196 21.34 -18.97 5.22
CA GLY A 196 22.00 -20.28 5.14
C GLY A 196 21.18 -21.36 4.44
N HIS A 197 19.91 -21.06 4.15
CA HIS A 197 18.91 -22.00 3.66
C HIS A 197 18.31 -21.59 2.32
N GLY A 198 19.02 -20.72 1.59
CA GLY A 198 18.60 -20.19 0.31
C GLY A 198 17.35 -19.33 0.43
N GLU A 199 17.29 -18.52 1.47
CA GLU A 199 16.33 -17.45 1.69
C GLU A 199 16.32 -16.50 0.50
N ALA A 200 15.14 -16.00 0.14
CA ALA A 200 15.01 -15.01 -0.93
C ALA A 200 15.65 -13.69 -0.50
N ALA A 201 16.40 -13.08 -1.41
CA ALA A 201 16.89 -11.71 -1.21
C ALA A 201 15.70 -10.75 -1.10
N MET A 202 15.84 -9.73 -0.25
CA MET A 202 14.86 -8.64 -0.17
C MET A 202 14.83 -7.89 -1.51
N THR A 203 13.66 -7.42 -1.91
CA THR A 203 13.55 -6.51 -3.06
C THR A 203 14.05 -5.13 -2.65
N SER A 204 14.59 -4.36 -3.60
CA SER A 204 15.02 -2.98 -3.31
C SER A 204 13.87 -2.12 -2.79
N SER A 205 12.66 -2.36 -3.30
CA SER A 205 11.43 -1.71 -2.82
C SER A 205 11.18 -1.95 -1.33
N PHE A 206 11.35 -3.19 -0.87
CA PHE A 206 11.13 -3.55 0.53
C PHE A 206 12.28 -3.08 1.44
N GLU A 207 13.53 -3.09 0.95
CA GLU A 207 14.68 -2.49 1.66
C GLU A 207 14.45 -0.99 1.88
N GLU A 208 14.08 -0.25 0.83
CA GLU A 208 13.73 1.17 0.91
C GLU A 208 12.56 1.41 1.88
N ALA A 209 11.60 0.49 1.94
CA ALA A 209 10.47 0.60 2.84
C ALA A 209 10.84 0.37 4.31
N LEU A 210 11.74 -0.58 4.61
CA LEU A 210 12.31 -0.77 5.94
C LEU A 210 13.12 0.46 6.37
N GLU A 211 13.96 0.99 5.49
CA GLU A 211 14.72 2.22 5.76
C GLU A 211 13.80 3.42 6.03
N ARG A 212 12.72 3.53 5.23
CA ARG A 212 11.68 4.53 5.40
C ARG A 212 10.97 4.41 6.75
N ASP A 213 10.74 3.20 7.25
CA ASP A 213 10.14 2.97 8.57
C ASP A 213 11.20 2.94 9.70
N ASN A 214 12.44 3.36 9.40
CA ASN A 214 13.55 3.44 10.35
C ASN A 214 13.90 2.10 11.00
N ILE A 215 13.76 1.02 10.24
CA ILE A 215 14.12 -0.33 10.66
C ILE A 215 15.49 -0.68 10.06
N GLU A 216 16.44 -1.01 10.93
CA GLU A 216 17.73 -1.53 10.51
C GLU A 216 17.65 -3.05 10.27
N THR A 217 18.49 -3.54 9.35
CA THR A 217 18.58 -4.97 9.06
C THR A 217 20.01 -5.46 9.21
N GLU A 218 20.16 -6.64 9.83
CA GLU A 218 21.42 -7.36 9.91
C GLU A 218 21.23 -8.81 9.48
N THR A 219 22.26 -9.45 8.92
CA THR A 219 22.18 -10.86 8.56
C THR A 219 22.56 -11.75 9.75
N LEU A 220 21.85 -12.87 9.90
CA LEU A 220 22.05 -13.84 10.98
C LEU A 220 22.22 -15.24 10.40
N SER A 221 23.36 -15.86 10.68
CA SER A 221 23.58 -17.28 10.41
C SER A 221 23.65 -18.06 11.72
N LEU A 222 22.62 -18.88 11.99
CA LEU A 222 22.55 -19.70 13.20
C LEU A 222 23.69 -20.71 13.30
N LEU A 223 24.22 -21.18 12.16
CA LEU A 223 25.38 -22.07 12.09
C LEU A 223 26.66 -21.51 12.73
N SER A 224 26.72 -20.19 12.93
CA SER A 224 27.87 -19.51 13.51
C SER A 224 27.85 -19.47 15.05
N TYR A 225 26.75 -19.89 15.67
CA TYR A 225 26.52 -19.75 17.12
C TYR A 225 26.07 -21.06 17.77
N GLU A 226 26.24 -21.17 19.09
CA GLU A 226 25.70 -22.29 19.86
C GLU A 226 24.24 -22.05 20.31
N SER A 227 23.82 -20.78 20.33
CA SER A 227 22.45 -20.32 20.60
C SER A 227 22.20 -19.00 19.86
N VAL A 228 20.94 -18.59 19.71
CA VAL A 228 20.63 -17.24 19.23
C VAL A 228 21.26 -16.21 20.20
N PRO A 229 22.01 -15.20 19.73
CA PRO A 229 22.58 -14.17 20.58
C PRO A 229 21.52 -13.38 21.37
N GLU A 230 21.87 -12.85 22.55
CA GLU A 230 20.92 -12.18 23.46
C GLU A 230 20.43 -10.83 22.91
N GLU A 231 21.21 -10.20 22.03
CA GLU A 231 20.91 -8.95 21.34
C GLU A 231 19.89 -9.10 20.21
N VAL A 232 19.63 -10.32 19.75
CA VAL A 232 18.67 -10.56 18.66
C VAL A 232 17.26 -10.50 19.24
N GLU A 233 16.45 -9.54 18.78
CA GLU A 233 15.08 -9.39 19.26
C GLU A 233 14.04 -9.97 18.29
N CYS A 234 14.27 -9.78 16.99
CA CYS A 234 13.40 -10.25 15.92
C CYS A 234 14.20 -10.94 14.81
N ILE A 235 13.72 -12.10 14.35
CA ILE A 235 14.27 -12.83 13.22
C ILE A 235 13.26 -12.86 12.07
N LEU A 236 13.70 -12.46 10.87
CA LEU A 236 12.94 -12.60 9.62
C LEU A 236 13.47 -13.81 8.84
N ILE A 237 12.59 -14.75 8.54
CA ILE A 237 12.87 -15.92 7.70
C ILE A 237 12.11 -15.73 6.37
N ASN A 238 12.82 -15.27 5.34
CA ASN A 238 12.22 -14.89 4.06
C ASN A 238 12.35 -16.00 3.01
N ALA A 239 11.26 -16.72 2.75
CA ALA A 239 11.13 -17.73 1.70
C ALA A 239 12.33 -18.71 1.59
N PRO A 240 12.68 -19.44 2.66
CA PRO A 240 13.77 -20.41 2.62
C PRO A 240 13.47 -21.51 1.60
N SER A 241 14.49 -21.92 0.84
CA SER A 241 14.36 -22.94 -0.20
C SER A 241 14.82 -24.33 0.23
N THR A 242 15.56 -24.43 1.34
CA THR A 242 15.95 -25.68 1.98
C THR A 242 15.57 -25.67 3.46
N ASP A 243 15.38 -26.84 4.05
CA ASP A 243 15.02 -26.95 5.47
C ASP A 243 16.20 -26.60 6.40
N ILE A 244 15.87 -26.10 7.59
CA ILE A 244 16.84 -25.88 8.68
C ILE A 244 17.24 -27.21 9.31
N SER A 245 18.37 -27.26 10.01
CA SER A 245 18.75 -28.47 10.76
C SER A 245 17.93 -28.65 12.05
N GLU A 246 17.96 -29.87 12.61
CA GLU A 246 17.35 -30.13 13.93
C GLU A 246 17.94 -29.25 15.04
N THR A 247 19.24 -28.91 14.95
CA THR A 247 19.91 -28.01 15.91
C THR A 247 19.39 -26.59 15.78
N GLU A 248 19.22 -26.08 14.56
CA GLU A 248 18.68 -24.74 14.32
C GLU A 248 17.22 -24.63 14.73
N ARG A 249 16.41 -25.67 14.48
CA ARG A 249 15.05 -25.78 15.03
C ARG A 249 15.07 -25.61 16.54
N ASP A 250 15.90 -26.38 17.25
CA ASP A 250 15.97 -26.33 18.71
C ASP A 250 16.41 -24.93 19.19
N MET A 251 17.31 -24.26 18.46
CA MET A 251 17.71 -22.87 18.74
C MET A 251 16.55 -21.88 18.56
N LEU A 252 15.78 -21.99 17.47
CA LEU A 252 14.63 -21.12 17.20
C LEU A 252 13.49 -21.34 18.22
N THR A 253 13.18 -22.59 18.55
CA THR A 253 12.19 -22.89 19.60
C THR A 253 12.64 -22.34 20.95
N ALA A 254 13.90 -22.50 21.32
CA ALA A 254 14.43 -21.93 22.56
C ALA A 254 14.41 -20.39 22.55
N PHE A 255 14.66 -19.76 21.40
CA PHE A 255 14.58 -18.32 21.24
C PHE A 255 13.15 -17.80 21.47
N LEU A 256 12.16 -18.41 20.82
CA LEU A 256 10.74 -18.10 21.01
C LEU A 256 10.29 -18.35 22.46
N ASP A 257 10.69 -19.47 23.08
CA ASP A 257 10.37 -19.76 24.49
C ASP A 257 10.95 -18.74 25.49
N ASN A 258 11.96 -17.94 25.08
CA ASN A 258 12.53 -16.87 25.89
C ASN A 258 11.94 -15.47 25.59
N GLY A 259 10.91 -15.39 24.73
CA GLY A 259 10.26 -14.15 24.34
C GLY A 259 10.81 -13.53 23.07
N GLY A 260 11.57 -14.30 22.29
CA GLY A 260 12.02 -13.90 20.96
C GLY A 260 10.84 -13.74 20.00
N ARG A 261 11.08 -13.02 18.90
CA ARG A 261 10.07 -12.74 17.89
C ARG A 261 10.51 -13.25 16.53
N VAL A 262 9.63 -13.94 15.80
CA VAL A 262 9.97 -14.52 14.50
C VAL A 262 8.88 -14.22 13.48
N LEU A 263 9.27 -13.63 12.34
CA LEU A 263 8.41 -13.52 11.17
C LEU A 263 8.86 -14.53 10.12
N ILE A 264 7.95 -15.41 9.69
CA ILE A 264 8.19 -16.43 8.68
C ILE A 264 7.36 -16.12 7.45
N ILE A 265 8.03 -15.91 6.31
CA ILE A 265 7.40 -15.85 5.00
C ILE A 265 7.74 -17.15 4.29
N SER A 266 6.77 -18.05 4.17
CA SER A 266 6.99 -19.34 3.53
C SER A 266 5.68 -19.84 2.97
N GLY A 267 5.62 -19.98 1.65
CA GLY A 267 4.49 -20.54 0.92
C GLY A 267 4.71 -21.98 0.49
N THR A 268 3.95 -22.39 -0.51
CA THR A 268 4.10 -23.70 -1.16
C THR A 268 5.57 -23.92 -1.54
N ALA A 269 6.15 -25.04 -1.11
CA ALA A 269 7.53 -25.37 -1.48
C ALA A 269 7.62 -25.86 -2.94
N GLU A 270 8.52 -25.29 -3.73
CA GLU A 270 8.94 -25.89 -5.02
C GLU A 270 9.96 -27.03 -4.82
N GLY A 271 10.65 -27.03 -3.68
CA GLY A 271 11.80 -27.87 -3.38
C GLY A 271 11.57 -28.83 -2.21
N ASP A 272 12.49 -28.82 -1.24
CA ASP A 272 12.41 -29.70 -0.08
C ASP A 272 11.30 -29.27 0.88
N GLU A 273 10.63 -30.25 1.50
CA GLU A 273 9.70 -29.99 2.60
C GLU A 273 10.46 -29.39 3.79
N LEU A 274 9.97 -28.27 4.32
CA LEU A 274 10.59 -27.55 5.43
C LEU A 274 10.19 -28.15 6.78
N THR A 275 10.45 -29.45 6.96
CA THR A 275 9.95 -30.25 8.09
C THR A 275 10.37 -29.68 9.44
N ASN A 276 11.64 -29.32 9.60
CA ASN A 276 12.17 -28.78 10.84
C ASN A 276 11.62 -27.37 11.10
N LEU A 277 11.54 -26.50 10.07
CA LEU A 277 10.92 -25.18 10.22
C LEU A 277 9.43 -25.30 10.60
N ASN A 278 8.67 -26.15 9.90
CA ASN A 278 7.26 -26.43 10.20
C ASN A 278 7.09 -26.91 11.65
N SER A 279 8.02 -27.72 12.16
CA SER A 279 7.94 -28.23 13.54
C SER A 279 8.17 -27.17 14.63
N VAL A 280 8.84 -26.04 14.33
CA VAL A 280 8.94 -24.90 15.25
C VAL A 280 7.53 -24.36 15.56
N MET A 281 6.65 -24.32 14.56
CA MET A 281 5.26 -23.87 14.71
C MET A 281 4.34 -24.91 15.31
N GLU A 282 4.55 -26.17 14.93
CA GLU A 282 3.74 -27.26 15.46
C GLU A 282 3.86 -27.34 16.98
N TYR A 283 5.02 -26.98 17.54
CA TYR A 283 5.24 -26.83 18.98
C TYR A 283 4.29 -25.81 19.64
N TYR A 284 3.90 -24.75 18.91
CA TYR A 284 2.92 -23.74 19.36
C TYR A 284 1.49 -24.02 18.85
N GLY A 285 1.25 -25.20 18.27
CA GLY A 285 -0.08 -25.66 17.88
C GLY A 285 -0.55 -25.19 16.51
N ILE A 286 0.35 -24.66 15.67
CA ILE A 286 0.07 -24.37 14.26
C ILE A 286 0.71 -25.43 13.38
N SER A 287 -0.10 -26.15 12.62
CA SER A 287 0.37 -27.15 11.65
C SER A 287 0.27 -26.63 10.23
N VAL A 288 1.21 -27.01 9.36
CA VAL A 288 1.18 -26.66 7.94
C VAL A 288 0.41 -27.73 7.16
N LYS A 289 -0.52 -27.30 6.31
CA LYS A 289 -1.17 -28.14 5.29
C LYS A 289 -0.50 -27.85 3.95
N GLU A 290 0.37 -28.77 3.55
CA GLU A 290 1.13 -28.66 2.30
C GLU A 290 0.21 -28.71 1.06
N GLY A 291 0.69 -28.09 -0.02
CA GLY A 291 -0.06 -27.91 -1.27
C GLY A 291 -0.34 -26.44 -1.56
N VAL A 292 -1.13 -26.18 -2.61
CA VAL A 292 -1.56 -24.84 -3.02
C VAL A 292 -3.04 -24.64 -2.70
N VAL A 293 -3.36 -23.52 -2.07
CA VAL A 293 -4.74 -23.08 -1.85
C VAL A 293 -5.32 -22.52 -3.14
N ILE A 294 -6.49 -23.01 -3.51
CA ILE A 294 -7.30 -22.58 -4.64
C ILE A 294 -8.58 -21.93 -4.13
N GLU A 295 -8.94 -20.77 -4.70
CA GLU A 295 -10.19 -20.07 -4.40
C GLU A 295 -11.20 -20.16 -5.54
N GLU A 296 -12.40 -20.62 -5.24
CA GLU A 296 -13.53 -20.65 -6.20
C GLU A 296 -14.40 -19.40 -6.10
N ASN A 297 -14.43 -18.74 -4.94
CA ASN A 297 -15.22 -17.54 -4.77
C ASN A 297 -14.56 -16.35 -5.48
N MET A 298 -15.22 -15.84 -6.53
CA MET A 298 -14.75 -14.71 -7.34
C MET A 298 -14.57 -13.40 -6.55
N GLU A 299 -15.13 -13.30 -5.34
CA GLU A 299 -14.90 -12.18 -4.43
C GLU A 299 -13.54 -12.26 -3.72
N ASN A 300 -12.93 -13.45 -3.63
CA ASN A 300 -11.75 -13.73 -2.83
C ASN A 300 -10.50 -14.03 -3.67
N TYR A 301 -10.52 -13.74 -4.97
CA TYR A 301 -9.31 -13.79 -5.81
C TYR A 301 -9.32 -12.72 -6.90
N VAL A 302 -8.11 -12.37 -7.37
CA VAL A 302 -7.89 -11.27 -8.32
C VAL A 302 -7.44 -11.76 -9.70
N PHE A 303 -7.58 -10.88 -10.69
CA PHE A 303 -7.09 -11.08 -12.07
C PHE A 303 -7.55 -12.36 -12.77
N GLY A 304 -8.68 -12.96 -12.36
CA GLY A 304 -9.14 -14.21 -12.96
C GLY A 304 -8.29 -15.44 -12.60
N SER A 305 -7.37 -15.33 -11.63
CA SER A 305 -6.45 -16.40 -11.24
C SER A 305 -6.76 -16.90 -9.83
N PRO A 306 -7.24 -18.15 -9.66
CA PRO A 306 -7.71 -18.67 -8.37
C PRO A 306 -6.58 -18.99 -7.37
N VAL A 307 -5.32 -18.82 -7.77
CA VAL A 307 -4.13 -18.92 -6.90
C VAL A 307 -3.60 -17.55 -6.45
N LEU A 308 -4.21 -16.44 -6.93
CA LEU A 308 -3.91 -15.08 -6.47
C LEU A 308 -5.00 -14.66 -5.50
N LEU A 309 -4.89 -15.15 -4.28
CA LEU A 309 -5.92 -15.02 -3.25
C LEU A 309 -6.01 -13.57 -2.79
N MET A 310 -7.24 -13.10 -2.58
CA MET A 310 -7.57 -11.86 -1.91
C MET A 310 -8.37 -12.25 -0.66
N PRO A 311 -7.68 -12.61 0.44
CA PRO A 311 -8.31 -13.17 1.62
C PRO A 311 -9.16 -12.15 2.37
N GLU A 312 -10.03 -12.66 3.23
CA GLU A 312 -10.63 -11.86 4.29
C GLU A 312 -9.56 -11.55 5.34
N MET A 313 -9.49 -10.27 5.74
CA MET A 313 -8.59 -9.81 6.80
C MET A 313 -9.35 -9.74 8.12
N ASN A 314 -8.90 -10.50 9.11
CA ASN A 314 -9.42 -10.39 10.46
C ASN A 314 -8.76 -9.23 11.20
N SER A 315 -9.47 -8.63 12.15
CA SER A 315 -8.98 -7.48 12.92
C SER A 315 -7.81 -7.85 13.84
N SER A 316 -6.71 -7.10 13.72
CA SER A 316 -5.49 -7.17 14.50
C SER A 316 -4.74 -5.84 14.33
N ASP A 317 -3.83 -5.49 15.22
CA ASP A 317 -2.98 -4.31 15.06
C ASP A 317 -2.20 -4.33 13.72
N ILE A 318 -1.90 -5.53 13.20
CA ILE A 318 -1.26 -5.73 11.89
C ILE A 318 -2.18 -5.36 10.70
N THR A 319 -3.47 -5.68 10.79
CA THR A 319 -4.42 -5.61 9.67
C THR A 319 -5.36 -4.41 9.75
N ASN A 320 -5.58 -3.85 10.94
CA ASN A 320 -6.51 -2.74 11.15
C ASN A 320 -6.18 -1.52 10.27
N PRO A 321 -4.91 -1.08 10.12
CA PRO A 321 -4.60 0.03 9.23
C PRO A 321 -5.03 -0.23 7.77
N LEU A 322 -4.85 -1.46 7.29
CA LEU A 322 -5.24 -1.86 5.93
C LEU A 322 -6.76 -1.95 5.78
N ILE A 323 -7.46 -2.47 6.78
CA ILE A 323 -8.91 -2.58 6.80
C ILE A 323 -9.56 -1.19 6.80
N GLU A 324 -9.08 -0.28 7.64
CA GLU A 324 -9.60 1.08 7.77
C GLU A 324 -9.44 1.90 6.49
N ASP A 325 -8.30 1.73 5.81
CA ASP A 325 -8.00 2.39 4.55
C ASP A 325 -8.54 1.64 3.31
N ASN A 326 -9.22 0.51 3.51
CA ASN A 326 -9.79 -0.33 2.45
C ASN A 326 -8.73 -0.81 1.44
N TYR A 327 -7.54 -1.16 1.92
CA TYR A 327 -6.55 -1.89 1.15
C TYR A 327 -6.82 -3.40 1.20
N HIS A 328 -6.36 -4.10 0.18
CA HIS A 328 -6.47 -5.56 0.08
C HIS A 328 -5.10 -6.16 -0.16
N VAL A 329 -4.73 -7.12 0.68
CA VAL A 329 -3.55 -7.95 0.43
C VAL A 329 -3.84 -8.98 -0.65
N ILE A 330 -2.82 -9.34 -1.40
CA ILE A 330 -2.85 -10.46 -2.35
C ILE A 330 -1.87 -11.51 -1.84
N VAL A 331 -2.33 -12.75 -1.72
CA VAL A 331 -1.52 -13.88 -1.23
C VAL A 331 -1.35 -14.91 -2.34
N PRO A 332 -0.29 -14.81 -3.16
CA PRO A 332 -0.07 -15.70 -4.30
C PRO A 332 0.41 -17.08 -3.86
N VAL A 333 -0.09 -18.15 -4.51
CA VAL A 333 0.46 -19.52 -4.40
C VAL A 333 0.62 -19.97 -2.93
N ALA A 334 -0.40 -19.66 -2.13
CA ALA A 334 -0.35 -19.87 -0.70
C ALA A 334 -0.46 -21.36 -0.35
N LYS A 335 0.22 -21.79 0.72
CA LYS A 335 -0.17 -22.99 1.46
C LYS A 335 -1.14 -22.62 2.59
N ALA A 336 -1.63 -23.60 3.33
CA ALA A 336 -2.58 -23.36 4.42
C ALA A 336 -1.99 -23.68 5.79
N LEU A 337 -2.44 -22.93 6.79
CA LEU A 337 -2.14 -23.13 8.20
C LEU A 337 -3.37 -23.72 8.90
N ASP A 338 -3.15 -24.68 9.79
CA ASP A 338 -4.15 -25.20 10.71
C ASP A 338 -3.81 -24.72 12.12
N VAL A 339 -4.64 -23.80 12.62
CA VAL A 339 -4.47 -23.15 13.93
C VAL A 339 -5.28 -23.81 15.04
N SER A 340 -5.94 -24.94 14.76
CA SER A 340 -6.84 -25.60 15.72
C SER A 340 -6.13 -26.36 16.86
N GLY A 341 -4.79 -26.48 16.79
CA GLY A 341 -3.97 -27.25 17.72
C GLY A 341 -3.38 -26.44 18.88
N ALA A 342 -3.63 -25.13 18.95
CA ALA A 342 -3.07 -24.24 19.98
C ALA A 342 -3.43 -24.70 21.41
N ALA A 343 -2.46 -24.59 22.32
CA ALA A 343 -2.66 -24.85 23.74
C ALA A 343 -3.39 -23.67 24.43
N ASP A 344 -3.97 -23.90 25.61
CA ASP A 344 -4.74 -22.88 26.34
C ASP A 344 -3.91 -21.64 26.76
N ASP A 345 -2.58 -21.75 26.78
CA ASP A 345 -1.62 -20.68 27.12
C ASP A 345 -0.95 -20.02 25.90
N VAL A 346 -1.45 -20.32 24.69
CA VAL A 346 -0.98 -19.75 23.42
C VAL A 346 -2.16 -19.10 22.73
N ASP A 347 -2.09 -17.79 22.50
CA ASP A 347 -3.10 -17.06 21.75
C ASP A 347 -2.76 -17.11 20.26
N VAL A 348 -3.71 -17.58 19.45
CA VAL A 348 -3.55 -17.64 17.98
C VAL A 348 -4.65 -16.84 17.30
N THR A 349 -4.23 -15.88 16.48
CA THR A 349 -5.10 -15.02 15.68
C THR A 349 -4.86 -15.33 14.20
N SER A 350 -5.87 -15.88 13.52
CA SER A 350 -5.87 -15.93 12.04
C SER A 350 -5.91 -14.51 11.50
N LEU A 351 -4.86 -14.06 10.81
CA LEU A 351 -4.78 -12.71 10.23
C LEU A 351 -5.48 -12.65 8.86
N LEU A 352 -5.22 -13.66 8.02
CA LEU A 352 -5.73 -13.77 6.65
C LEU A 352 -6.42 -15.11 6.48
N GLU A 353 -7.65 -15.12 5.98
CA GLU A 353 -8.44 -16.34 5.75
C GLU A 353 -9.00 -16.40 4.33
N SER A 354 -8.92 -17.57 3.71
CA SER A 354 -9.64 -17.84 2.46
C SER A 354 -11.13 -18.09 2.69
N SER A 355 -11.91 -18.14 1.62
CA SER A 355 -13.35 -18.40 1.73
C SER A 355 -13.66 -19.87 2.08
N GLU A 356 -14.89 -20.13 2.50
CA GLU A 356 -15.45 -21.49 2.67
C GLU A 356 -15.43 -22.32 1.37
N ASP A 357 -15.42 -21.66 0.20
CA ASP A 357 -15.39 -22.31 -1.11
C ASP A 357 -13.96 -22.69 -1.54
N SER A 358 -12.94 -22.28 -0.78
CA SER A 358 -11.55 -22.63 -1.05
C SER A 358 -11.23 -24.10 -0.75
N PHE A 359 -10.12 -24.59 -1.29
CA PHE A 359 -9.60 -25.91 -1.00
C PHE A 359 -8.10 -26.02 -1.32
N ILE A 360 -7.46 -27.09 -0.84
CA ILE A 360 -6.04 -27.37 -1.06
C ILE A 360 -5.86 -28.39 -2.18
N LYS A 361 -4.95 -28.09 -3.10
CA LYS A 361 -4.35 -29.07 -4.02
C LYS A 361 -2.99 -29.53 -3.51
N GLU A 362 -2.91 -30.77 -3.03
CA GLU A 362 -1.70 -31.35 -2.43
C GLU A 362 -0.54 -31.45 -3.43
N GLU A 363 -0.80 -31.47 -4.75
CA GLU A 363 0.25 -31.53 -5.76
C GLU A 363 1.11 -30.26 -5.85
N GLY A 364 0.74 -29.18 -5.15
CA GLY A 364 1.51 -27.94 -5.09
C GLY A 364 1.71 -27.31 -6.47
N TYR A 365 2.95 -27.07 -6.87
CA TYR A 365 3.29 -26.60 -8.22
C TYR A 365 3.02 -27.62 -9.34
N GLY A 366 2.77 -28.88 -8.99
CA GLY A 366 2.44 -29.96 -9.92
C GLY A 366 0.97 -29.99 -10.36
N ILE A 367 0.14 -29.05 -9.90
CA ILE A 367 -1.29 -29.00 -10.25
C ILE A 367 -1.52 -28.93 -11.76
N THR A 368 -2.52 -29.69 -12.22
CA THR A 368 -2.91 -29.75 -13.64
C THR A 368 -4.29 -29.15 -13.91
N THR A 369 -5.03 -28.85 -12.85
CA THR A 369 -6.37 -28.28 -12.86
C THR A 369 -6.59 -27.43 -11.61
N TYR A 370 -7.39 -26.38 -11.74
CA TYR A 370 -7.87 -25.57 -10.61
C TYR A 370 -9.28 -25.98 -10.17
N GLU A 371 -9.86 -27.01 -10.79
CA GLU A 371 -11.19 -27.51 -10.42
C GLU A 371 -11.09 -28.40 -9.18
N LYS A 372 -12.06 -28.25 -8.26
CA LYS A 372 -12.18 -29.08 -7.07
C LYS A 372 -12.40 -30.55 -7.41
N GLU A 373 -11.68 -31.42 -6.72
CA GLU A 373 -11.76 -32.87 -6.88
C GLU A 373 -12.10 -33.57 -5.56
N ALA A 374 -12.54 -34.82 -5.66
CA ALA A 374 -12.93 -35.59 -4.49
C ALA A 374 -11.69 -35.96 -3.67
N GLY A 375 -11.59 -35.43 -2.45
CA GLY A 375 -10.45 -35.66 -1.54
C GLY A 375 -9.71 -34.37 -1.18
N ASP A 376 -9.93 -33.29 -1.92
CA ASP A 376 -9.33 -31.99 -1.61
C ASP A 376 -9.79 -31.50 -0.23
N THR A 377 -8.84 -30.97 0.55
CA THR A 377 -9.13 -30.41 1.88
C THR A 377 -9.83 -29.07 1.69
N GLU A 378 -11.07 -28.96 2.19
CA GLU A 378 -11.91 -27.77 2.03
C GLU A 378 -11.59 -26.69 3.06
N GLY A 379 -11.89 -25.45 2.71
CA GLY A 379 -11.74 -24.28 3.56
C GLY A 379 -12.86 -24.10 4.61
N PRO A 380 -12.81 -22.98 5.35
CA PRO A 380 -11.87 -21.86 5.19
C PRO A 380 -10.45 -22.26 5.64
N LEU A 381 -9.44 -21.62 5.06
CA LEU A 381 -8.03 -21.92 5.32
C LEU A 381 -7.31 -20.66 5.78
N THR A 382 -6.53 -20.78 6.85
CA THR A 382 -5.71 -19.68 7.35
C THR A 382 -4.48 -19.54 6.47
N LEU A 383 -4.26 -18.33 5.93
CA LEU A 383 -3.15 -17.99 5.04
C LEU A 383 -2.06 -17.17 5.75
N ALA A 384 -2.41 -16.54 6.86
CA ALA A 384 -1.43 -15.96 7.77
C ALA A 384 -1.97 -15.99 9.21
N ALA A 385 -1.09 -16.20 10.18
CA ALA A 385 -1.45 -16.28 11.58
C ALA A 385 -0.44 -15.53 12.45
N LEU A 386 -0.94 -14.89 13.51
CA LEU A 386 -0.16 -14.36 14.62
C LEU A 386 -0.33 -15.29 15.82
N VAL A 387 0.80 -15.70 16.41
CA VAL A 387 0.89 -16.43 17.66
C VAL A 387 1.50 -15.51 18.70
N THR A 388 0.85 -15.38 19.85
CA THR A 388 1.41 -14.69 21.01
C THR A 388 1.36 -15.58 22.24
N LYS A 389 2.37 -15.46 23.09
CA LYS A 389 2.39 -16.11 24.40
C LYS A 389 3.05 -15.20 25.42
N ASP A 390 2.27 -14.81 26.42
CA ASP A 390 2.78 -14.04 27.55
C ASP A 390 3.71 -14.92 28.41
N LEU A 391 4.86 -14.37 28.75
CA LEU A 391 5.89 -14.99 29.57
C LEU A 391 6.08 -14.18 30.86
N ASP A 392 6.94 -14.67 31.75
CA ASP A 392 7.30 -13.94 32.97
C ASP A 392 8.06 -12.63 32.64
N ASP A 393 7.93 -11.65 33.54
CA ASP A 393 8.59 -10.32 33.49
C ASP A 393 8.14 -9.43 32.32
N ASP A 394 6.83 -9.39 32.04
CA ASP A 394 6.19 -8.57 30.98
C ASP A 394 6.75 -8.83 29.56
N ARG A 395 7.41 -9.97 29.37
CA ARG A 395 7.88 -10.43 28.05
C ARG A 395 6.77 -11.19 27.34
N GLN A 396 6.73 -11.05 26.02
CA GLN A 396 5.79 -11.78 25.18
C GLN A 396 6.56 -12.39 24.00
N MET A 397 6.35 -13.69 23.77
CA MET A 397 6.76 -14.32 22.52
C MET A 397 5.78 -13.92 21.42
N GLN A 398 6.30 -13.62 20.23
CA GLN A 398 5.48 -13.32 19.07
C GLN A 398 5.98 -14.08 17.85
N LEU A 399 5.07 -14.66 17.10
CA LEU A 399 5.39 -15.30 15.84
C LEU A 399 4.32 -14.99 14.80
N VAL A 400 4.73 -14.46 13.65
CA VAL A 400 3.86 -14.30 12.48
C VAL A 400 4.31 -15.24 11.37
N TRP A 401 3.38 -16.02 10.82
CA TRP A 401 3.63 -16.81 9.62
C TRP A 401 2.73 -16.32 8.50
N ILE A 402 3.35 -16.06 7.34
CA ILE A 402 2.69 -15.68 6.09
C ILE A 402 2.90 -16.82 5.10
N ALA A 403 1.81 -17.47 4.71
CA ALA A 403 1.85 -18.73 3.97
C ALA A 403 2.08 -18.57 2.46
N SER A 404 2.84 -17.55 2.03
CA SER A 404 3.18 -17.27 0.64
C SER A 404 4.60 -16.73 0.51
N SER A 405 5.44 -17.42 -0.25
CA SER A 405 6.82 -16.99 -0.56
C SER A 405 6.87 -15.84 -1.56
N GLU A 406 5.78 -15.61 -2.31
CA GLU A 406 5.72 -14.68 -3.44
C GLU A 406 5.11 -13.33 -3.06
N MET A 407 4.53 -13.23 -1.86
CA MET A 407 3.76 -12.06 -1.42
C MET A 407 4.53 -10.73 -1.54
N LEU A 408 5.83 -10.74 -1.26
CA LEU A 408 6.71 -9.56 -1.32
C LEU A 408 7.36 -9.32 -2.68
N SER A 409 7.08 -10.12 -3.72
CA SER A 409 7.62 -9.81 -5.05
C SER A 409 7.09 -8.46 -5.56
N ASP A 410 7.92 -7.69 -6.25
CA ASP A 410 7.56 -6.36 -6.77
C ASP A 410 6.26 -6.37 -7.59
N VAL A 411 6.02 -7.45 -8.34
CA VAL A 411 4.83 -7.61 -9.18
C VAL A 411 3.57 -7.71 -8.34
N TYR A 412 3.56 -8.59 -7.33
CA TYR A 412 2.38 -8.79 -6.49
C TYR A 412 2.18 -7.65 -5.49
N ASN A 413 3.26 -7.06 -4.99
CA ASN A 413 3.20 -5.86 -4.15
C ASN A 413 2.54 -4.70 -4.92
N SER A 414 2.98 -4.46 -6.16
CA SER A 414 2.36 -3.46 -7.05
C SER A 414 0.87 -3.74 -7.28
N TYR A 415 0.48 -5.00 -7.50
CA TYR A 415 -0.92 -5.37 -7.69
C TYR A 415 -1.79 -5.14 -6.45
N SER A 416 -1.19 -5.14 -5.27
CA SER A 416 -1.86 -4.86 -3.99
C SER A 416 -1.83 -3.37 -3.61
N SER A 417 -1.26 -2.50 -4.45
CA SER A 417 -0.97 -1.10 -4.10
C SER A 417 -0.13 -0.98 -2.83
N ASP A 418 0.95 -1.74 -2.76
CA ASP A 418 1.89 -1.82 -1.63
C ASP A 418 1.29 -2.43 -0.34
N ALA A 419 0.02 -2.85 -0.35
CA ALA A 419 -0.63 -3.43 0.83
C ALA A 419 0.05 -4.71 1.35
N ASN A 420 0.73 -5.47 0.47
CA ASN A 420 1.49 -6.64 0.87
C ASN A 420 2.74 -6.28 1.68
N GLU A 421 3.55 -5.34 1.19
CA GLU A 421 4.68 -4.75 1.92
C GLU A 421 4.19 -4.17 3.24
N ASP A 422 3.11 -3.39 3.19
CA ASP A 422 2.50 -2.78 4.35
C ASP A 422 2.06 -3.83 5.39
N PHE A 423 1.50 -4.97 4.97
CA PHE A 423 1.13 -6.05 5.89
C PHE A 423 2.34 -6.62 6.63
N VAL A 424 3.46 -6.85 5.92
CA VAL A 424 4.70 -7.37 6.53
C VAL A 424 5.34 -6.34 7.46
N LEU A 425 5.40 -5.08 7.03
CA LEU A 425 5.95 -3.99 7.84
C LEU A 425 5.14 -3.77 9.12
N ASN A 426 3.80 -3.84 9.07
CA ASN A 426 2.97 -3.74 10.28
C ASN A 426 3.28 -4.88 11.26
N ALA A 427 3.55 -6.09 10.76
CA ALA A 427 3.96 -7.21 11.60
C ALA A 427 5.34 -6.99 12.22
N LEU A 428 6.32 -6.49 11.45
CA LEU A 428 7.66 -6.16 11.96
C LEU A 428 7.63 -5.01 12.96
N GLU A 429 6.78 -4.00 12.75
CA GLU A 429 6.58 -2.87 13.65
C GLU A 429 6.03 -3.35 15.00
N MET A 430 4.94 -4.12 14.99
CA MET A 430 4.39 -4.74 16.21
C MET A 430 5.44 -5.62 16.93
N MET A 431 6.31 -6.30 16.17
CA MET A 431 7.43 -7.06 16.71
C MET A 431 8.58 -6.19 17.22
N SER A 432 8.68 -4.95 16.78
CA SER A 432 9.74 -4.02 17.16
C SER A 432 9.33 -3.10 18.31
N GLU A 433 8.06 -3.07 18.68
CA GLU A 433 7.58 -2.27 19.81
C GLU A 433 8.19 -2.75 21.13
N LYS A 434 9.18 -1.98 21.60
CA LYS A 434 9.68 -1.91 22.98
C LYS A 434 9.57 -0.46 23.45
N ASP A 435 9.11 -0.27 24.69
CA ASP A 435 9.26 0.94 25.50
C ASP A 435 9.24 2.30 24.75
N ASN A 436 8.03 2.85 24.53
CA ASN A 436 7.79 4.25 24.13
C ASN A 436 8.39 4.74 22.80
N SER A 437 9.09 3.92 22.00
CA SER A 437 9.45 4.33 20.64
C SER A 437 8.22 4.23 19.76
N ILE A 438 7.55 5.35 19.53
CA ILE A 438 6.51 5.43 18.50
C ILE A 438 7.23 5.33 17.16
N SER A 439 7.35 4.11 16.62
CA SER A 439 7.58 3.97 15.19
C SER A 439 6.35 4.56 14.52
N VAL A 440 6.55 5.59 13.68
CA VAL A 440 5.45 6.16 12.92
C VAL A 440 5.71 5.79 11.48
N ARG A 441 5.00 4.75 11.06
CA ARG A 441 4.87 4.37 9.66
C ARG A 441 4.59 5.60 8.80
N SER A 442 5.40 5.76 7.77
CA SER A 442 5.20 6.80 6.78
C SER A 442 4.52 6.19 5.55
N LYS A 443 3.27 6.57 5.30
CA LYS A 443 2.46 5.98 4.22
C LYS A 443 3.00 6.36 2.85
N SER A 444 3.29 5.36 2.01
CA SER A 444 3.55 5.59 0.59
C SER A 444 2.25 6.08 -0.08
N LEU A 445 2.21 7.33 -0.52
CA LEU A 445 1.13 7.85 -1.38
C LEU A 445 1.43 7.40 -2.82
N SER A 446 1.31 6.11 -3.09
CA SER A 446 1.68 5.50 -4.37
C SER A 446 0.52 5.46 -5.38
N TYR A 447 0.80 4.91 -6.55
CA TYR A 447 -0.21 4.55 -7.54
C TYR A 447 -1.12 3.49 -6.96
N GLU A 448 -2.31 3.90 -6.51
CA GLU A 448 -3.36 2.96 -6.15
C GLU A 448 -3.83 2.23 -7.42
N TYR A 449 -3.32 1.02 -7.62
CA TYR A 449 -4.06 0.05 -8.41
C TYR A 449 -5.38 -0.16 -7.70
N LEU A 450 -6.47 -0.06 -8.46
CA LEU A 450 -7.75 -0.49 -7.94
C LEU A 450 -7.73 -2.02 -7.85
N THR A 451 -7.26 -2.55 -6.74
CA THR A 451 -7.27 -3.96 -6.40
C THR A 451 -8.70 -4.35 -6.08
N ILE A 452 -9.38 -4.94 -7.07
CA ILE A 452 -10.77 -5.38 -6.97
C ILE A 452 -10.87 -6.87 -7.22
N SER A 453 -11.87 -7.47 -6.60
CA SER A 453 -12.19 -8.88 -6.81
C SER A 453 -12.48 -9.16 -8.29
N THR A 454 -12.31 -10.43 -8.68
CA THR A 454 -12.67 -10.87 -10.02
C THR A 454 -14.18 -10.68 -10.29
N SER A 455 -15.01 -10.78 -9.26
CA SER A 455 -16.45 -10.53 -9.33
C SER A 455 -16.76 -9.07 -9.67
N ASP A 456 -16.16 -8.12 -8.95
CA ASP A 456 -16.31 -6.67 -9.21
C ASP A 456 -15.82 -6.29 -10.60
N ALA A 457 -14.66 -6.83 -11.01
CA ALA A 457 -14.13 -6.64 -12.35
C ALA A 457 -15.11 -7.17 -13.42
N THR A 458 -15.70 -8.34 -13.20
CA THR A 458 -16.70 -8.94 -14.09
C THR A 458 -17.98 -8.11 -14.15
N TYR A 459 -18.44 -7.58 -13.02
CA TYR A 459 -19.60 -6.68 -12.97
C TYR A 459 -19.36 -5.41 -13.79
N ILE A 460 -18.21 -4.74 -13.58
CA ILE A 460 -17.81 -3.55 -14.35
C ILE A 460 -17.71 -3.89 -15.84
N GLN A 461 -17.13 -5.04 -16.19
CA GLN A 461 -17.02 -5.49 -17.56
C GLN A 461 -18.40 -5.70 -18.22
N VAL A 462 -19.33 -6.38 -17.56
CA VAL A 462 -20.70 -6.60 -18.07
C VAL A 462 -21.45 -5.29 -18.20
N LEU A 463 -21.36 -4.41 -17.19
CA LEU A 463 -22.01 -3.11 -17.20
C LEU A 463 -21.51 -2.24 -18.37
N THR A 464 -20.20 -2.14 -18.54
CA THR A 464 -19.57 -1.23 -19.50
C THR A 464 -19.55 -1.79 -20.93
N MET A 465 -19.33 -3.09 -21.12
CA MET A 465 -19.21 -3.71 -22.45
C MET A 465 -20.53 -4.27 -22.98
N VAL A 466 -21.50 -4.62 -22.11
CA VAL A 466 -22.77 -5.23 -22.52
C VAL A 466 -23.94 -4.27 -22.28
N LEU A 467 -24.18 -3.87 -21.03
CA LEU A 467 -25.41 -3.13 -20.68
C LEU A 467 -25.46 -1.74 -21.30
N ILE A 468 -24.37 -0.96 -21.20
CA ILE A 468 -24.30 0.40 -21.77
C ILE A 468 -24.46 0.36 -23.31
N PRO A 469 -23.67 -0.43 -24.07
CA PRO A 469 -23.84 -0.53 -25.52
C PRO A 469 -25.21 -1.05 -25.93
N ALA A 470 -25.77 -2.03 -25.22
CA ALA A 470 -27.12 -2.52 -25.47
C ALA A 470 -28.18 -1.42 -25.27
N ALA A 471 -28.04 -0.60 -24.22
CA ALA A 471 -28.94 0.52 -23.98
C ALA A 471 -28.88 1.54 -25.13
N TYR A 472 -27.68 1.91 -25.60
CA TYR A 472 -27.52 2.79 -26.77
C TYR A 472 -28.14 2.19 -28.05
N LEU A 473 -27.93 0.90 -28.28
CA LEU A 473 -28.48 0.19 -29.42
C LEU A 473 -30.02 0.16 -29.36
N ILE A 474 -30.60 -0.12 -28.20
CA ILE A 474 -32.05 -0.10 -27.97
C ILE A 474 -32.61 1.31 -28.22
N VAL A 475 -31.98 2.36 -27.68
CA VAL A 475 -32.39 3.75 -27.93
C VAL A 475 -32.31 4.07 -29.42
N GLY A 476 -31.24 3.67 -30.10
CA GLY A 476 -31.08 3.82 -31.54
C GLY A 476 -32.20 3.15 -32.34
N ILE A 477 -32.54 1.90 -32.02
CA ILE A 477 -33.66 1.16 -32.63
C ILE A 477 -34.98 1.88 -32.37
N VAL A 478 -35.26 2.29 -31.13
CA VAL A 478 -36.51 2.98 -30.77
C VAL A 478 -36.67 4.29 -31.54
N VAL A 479 -35.59 5.06 -31.69
CA VAL A 479 -35.59 6.30 -32.48
C VAL A 479 -35.86 6.03 -33.96
N VAL A 480 -35.23 5.01 -34.56
CA VAL A 480 -35.45 4.64 -35.96
C VAL A 480 -36.89 4.16 -36.19
N VAL A 481 -37.43 3.33 -35.31
CA VAL A 481 -38.82 2.84 -35.40
C VAL A 481 -39.82 3.98 -35.23
N ARG A 482 -39.62 4.87 -34.25
CA ARG A 482 -40.47 6.06 -34.08
C ARG A 482 -40.42 7.00 -35.28
N ARG A 483 -39.25 7.14 -35.92
CA ARG A 483 -39.08 7.94 -37.12
C ARG A 483 -39.75 7.32 -38.35
N LYS A 484 -39.78 6.00 -38.50
CA LYS A 484 -40.49 5.31 -39.60
C LYS A 484 -42.02 5.30 -39.43
N ARG A 485 -42.52 5.42 -38.20
CA ARG A 485 -43.96 5.46 -37.88
C ARG A 485 -44.55 6.88 -37.89
N ARG A 486 -43.72 7.92 -37.97
CA ARG A 486 -44.11 9.30 -38.31
C ARG A 486 -43.94 9.50 -39.81
#